data_AF-A0A6I4WC44-F1
#
_entry.id   AF-A0A6I4WC44-F1
#
_cell.length_a   1.000
_cell.length_b   1.000
_cell.length_c   1.000
_cell.angle_alpha   90.00
_cell.angle_beta   90.00
_cell.angle_gamma   90.00
#
_symmetry.space_group_name_H-M   'P 1'
#
loop_
_entity.id
_entity.type
_entity.pdbx_description
1 polymer ?
#
loop_
_entity_poly.entity_id
_entity_poly.type
_entity_poly.pdbx_seq_one_letter_code
_entity_poly.pdbx_strand_id
1 'polypeptide(L)'
;MSDYPHGMDAPSPAVLAWAAEAVGDRPPARVVRPLAGGSHAATHLLATATRRMVLRRFPAGDGAAAREARVLTALDGLGGLVPRLLAADPGAARPATLTTVLPGRADIRPADPGAAAVRLARTLARLHAVPAPGLDAPSVRLPPDLAGEPPVLTHRDYWSGNVLWTGGAITGVVDWTSGCLAPRGVDVSWCRLDLVLLHGRAVADVFLRAYEDAAGVRVAARWDRWAAEHSRAGVETWVPNYSGLGRDDLTASVLRARHTAWARRLG
;
A
#
# COMPACT_ATOMS: atom_id res chain seq x y z
N MET A 1 6.54 -16.74 21.91
CA MET A 1 5.23 -16.16 21.56
C MET A 1 5.31 -15.80 20.09
N SER A 2 4.49 -16.41 19.25
CA SER A 2 4.67 -16.43 17.79
C SER A 2 4.33 -15.07 17.19
N ASP A 3 5.32 -14.35 16.66
CA ASP A 3 5.19 -13.03 16.00
C ASP A 3 4.53 -13.12 14.60
N TYR A 4 3.82 -14.21 14.31
CA TYR A 4 3.18 -14.43 13.03
C TYR A 4 1.70 -14.05 13.08
N PRO A 5 1.17 -13.28 12.11
CA PRO A 5 -0.27 -13.21 11.91
C PRO A 5 -0.79 -14.65 11.74
N HIS A 6 -1.90 -14.97 12.42
CA HIS A 6 -2.42 -16.33 12.59
C HIS A 6 -2.18 -17.24 11.37
N GLY A 7 -1.29 -18.23 11.52
CA GLY A 7 -1.15 -19.36 10.60
C GLY A 7 -0.06 -19.28 9.52
N MET A 8 0.91 -18.37 9.58
CA MET A 8 1.99 -18.35 8.57
C MET A 8 3.38 -18.57 9.17
N ASP A 9 3.90 -19.81 9.06
CA ASP A 9 5.23 -20.19 9.56
C ASP A 9 6.40 -19.50 8.84
N ALA A 10 7.63 -19.73 9.31
CA ALA A 10 8.86 -19.29 8.65
C ALA A 10 8.98 -19.79 7.18
N PRO A 11 9.79 -19.13 6.32
CA PRO A 11 10.11 -19.64 4.99
C PRO A 11 10.79 -21.00 5.05
N SER A 12 10.33 -21.96 4.24
CA SER A 12 10.96 -23.27 4.16
C SER A 12 12.35 -23.18 3.48
N PRO A 13 13.25 -24.15 3.69
CA PRO A 13 14.53 -24.20 3.00
C PRO A 13 14.41 -24.14 1.47
N ALA A 14 13.37 -24.76 0.90
CA ALA A 14 13.11 -24.71 -0.53
C ALA A 14 12.79 -23.28 -1.03
N VAL A 15 11.99 -22.52 -0.27
CA VAL A 15 11.69 -21.12 -0.60
C VAL A 15 12.94 -20.24 -0.50
N LEU A 16 13.80 -20.49 0.50
CA LEU A 16 15.05 -19.76 0.66
C LEU A 16 16.07 -20.06 -0.45
N ALA A 17 16.10 -21.31 -0.93
CA ALA A 17 16.89 -21.69 -2.09
C ALA A 17 16.37 -21.01 -3.36
N TRP A 18 15.06 -21.10 -3.63
CA TRP A 18 14.40 -20.42 -4.74
C TRP A 18 14.68 -18.91 -4.75
N ALA A 19 14.59 -18.25 -3.59
CA ALA A 19 14.83 -16.81 -3.51
C ALA A 19 16.28 -16.41 -3.82
N ALA A 20 17.27 -17.25 -3.48
CA ALA A 20 18.67 -17.01 -3.83
C ALA A 20 18.94 -17.31 -5.31
N GLU A 21 18.42 -18.43 -5.82
CA GLU A 21 18.55 -18.82 -7.23
C GLU A 21 17.93 -17.78 -8.17
N ALA A 22 16.78 -17.21 -7.80
CA ALA A 22 16.10 -16.15 -8.53
C ALA A 22 16.97 -14.92 -8.80
N VAL A 23 17.97 -14.67 -7.97
CA VAL A 23 18.91 -13.54 -8.14
C VAL A 23 20.33 -13.99 -8.49
N GLY A 24 20.52 -15.27 -8.83
CA GLY A 24 21.82 -15.83 -9.22
C GLY A 24 22.80 -16.03 -8.06
N ASP A 25 22.32 -16.03 -6.82
CA ASP A 25 23.17 -16.16 -5.63
C ASP A 25 23.19 -17.60 -5.09
N ARG A 26 24.32 -17.97 -4.46
CA ARG A 26 24.48 -19.15 -3.61
C ARG A 26 25.38 -18.79 -2.43
N PRO A 27 25.24 -19.39 -1.23
CA PRO A 27 24.26 -20.42 -0.79
C PRO A 27 22.81 -19.89 -0.67
N PRO A 28 21.82 -20.71 -0.24
CA PRO A 28 20.43 -20.26 -0.03
C PRO A 28 20.32 -19.00 0.82
N ALA A 29 19.26 -18.22 0.57
CA ALA A 29 19.01 -17.00 1.31
C ALA A 29 18.76 -17.31 2.79
N ARG A 30 19.03 -16.35 3.66
CA ARG A 30 18.67 -16.44 5.08
C ARG A 30 17.60 -15.43 5.43
N VAL A 31 16.73 -15.80 6.35
CA VAL A 31 15.81 -14.85 6.97
C VAL A 31 16.62 -13.90 7.85
N VAL A 32 16.51 -12.60 7.60
CA VAL A 32 17.09 -11.57 8.47
C VAL A 32 16.11 -11.26 9.59
N ARG A 33 14.85 -11.02 9.25
CA ARG A 33 13.75 -10.79 10.19
C ARG A 33 12.39 -10.87 9.50
N PRO A 34 11.31 -11.17 10.23
CA PRO A 34 9.97 -10.84 9.77
C PRO A 34 9.81 -9.32 9.63
N LEU A 35 8.97 -8.90 8.68
CA LEU A 35 8.52 -7.53 8.51
C LEU A 35 7.08 -7.43 9.00
N ALA A 36 6.83 -6.54 9.94
CA ALA A 36 5.48 -6.15 10.34
C ALA A 36 4.85 -5.25 9.26
N GLY A 37 3.52 -5.30 9.16
CA GLY A 37 2.76 -4.58 8.13
C GLY A 37 2.23 -5.54 7.06
N GLY A 38 0.91 -5.69 7.03
CA GLY A 38 0.18 -6.59 6.13
C GLY A 38 -0.51 -7.73 6.89
N SER A 39 -1.83 -7.71 6.95
CA SER A 39 -2.66 -8.80 7.53
C SER A 39 -2.86 -9.97 6.56
N HIS A 40 -2.56 -9.76 5.28
CA HIS A 40 -2.90 -10.66 4.19
C HIS A 40 -1.74 -11.56 3.71
N ALA A 41 -0.49 -11.20 4.02
CA ALA A 41 0.70 -11.93 3.58
C ALA A 41 1.79 -11.95 4.66
N ALA A 42 2.56 -13.04 4.71
CA ALA A 42 3.72 -13.14 5.57
C ALA A 42 4.92 -12.51 4.86
N THR A 43 5.43 -11.42 5.42
CA THR A 43 6.50 -10.63 4.82
C THR A 43 7.81 -10.83 5.59
N HIS A 44 8.88 -11.12 4.87
CA HIS A 44 10.21 -11.37 5.44
C HIS A 44 11.28 -10.57 4.72
N LEU A 45 12.21 -10.01 5.47
CA LEU A 45 13.47 -9.52 4.93
C LEU A 45 14.42 -10.72 4.81
N LEU A 46 14.85 -10.99 3.58
CA LEU A 46 15.86 -11.99 3.28
C LEU A 46 17.20 -11.32 2.97
N ALA A 47 18.28 -12.08 3.14
CA ALA A 47 19.60 -11.72 2.69
C ALA A 47 20.29 -12.90 1.98
N THR A 48 20.98 -12.58 0.89
CA THR A 48 21.96 -13.45 0.25
C THR A 48 23.36 -12.88 0.52
N ALA A 49 24.39 -13.43 -0.14
CA ALA A 49 25.74 -12.89 -0.09
C ALA A 49 25.84 -11.48 -0.70
N THR A 50 25.00 -11.17 -1.70
CA THR A 50 25.14 -9.94 -2.49
C THR A 50 24.08 -8.87 -2.20
N ARG A 51 22.91 -9.26 -1.64
CA ARG A 51 21.79 -8.32 -1.48
C ARG A 51 20.79 -8.68 -0.40
N ARG A 52 19.93 -7.71 -0.11
CA ARG A 52 18.72 -7.90 0.70
C ARG A 52 17.48 -7.81 -0.19
N MET A 53 16.46 -8.59 0.16
CA MET A 53 15.24 -8.74 -0.63
C MET A 53 14.04 -8.86 0.30
N VAL A 54 12.85 -8.48 -0.18
CA VAL A 54 11.59 -8.70 0.54
C VAL A 54 10.88 -9.89 -0.09
N LEU A 55 10.62 -10.91 0.72
CA LEU A 55 9.78 -12.04 0.37
C LEU A 55 8.39 -11.83 0.96
N ARG A 56 7.35 -11.85 0.13
CA ARG A 56 5.95 -11.96 0.56
C ARG A 56 5.42 -13.33 0.20
N ARG A 57 4.76 -14.00 1.14
CA ARG A 57 4.05 -15.27 0.91
C ARG A 57 2.59 -15.14 1.28
N PHE A 58 1.74 -15.61 0.39
CA PHE A 58 0.30 -15.48 0.48
C PHE A 58 -0.36 -16.81 0.91
N PRO A 59 -1.63 -16.78 1.32
CA PRO A 59 -2.43 -18.00 1.52
C PRO A 59 -2.52 -18.85 0.25
N ALA A 60 -2.76 -20.15 0.41
CA ALA A 60 -2.94 -21.06 -0.72
C ALA A 60 -4.14 -20.65 -1.59
N GLY A 61 -4.00 -20.72 -2.91
CA GLY A 61 -5.04 -20.31 -3.86
C GLY A 61 -5.23 -18.80 -4.01
N ASP A 62 -4.41 -17.97 -3.36
CA ASP A 62 -4.54 -16.52 -3.45
C ASP A 62 -3.92 -15.96 -4.75
N GLY A 63 -4.71 -15.18 -5.49
CA GLY A 63 -4.26 -14.49 -6.71
C GLY A 63 -3.39 -13.24 -6.48
N ALA A 64 -3.14 -12.83 -5.23
CA ALA A 64 -2.41 -11.61 -4.90
C ALA A 64 -0.97 -11.61 -5.45
N ALA A 65 -0.27 -12.74 -5.38
CA ALA A 65 1.09 -12.85 -5.93
C ALA A 65 1.12 -12.58 -7.43
N ALA A 66 0.17 -13.14 -8.18
CA ALA A 66 0.07 -12.94 -9.63
C ALA A 66 -0.33 -11.50 -10.01
N ARG A 67 -1.23 -10.88 -9.22
CA ARG A 67 -1.59 -9.46 -9.41
C ARG A 67 -0.40 -8.55 -9.14
N GLU A 68 0.25 -8.71 -7.99
CA GLU A 68 1.41 -7.91 -7.61
C GLU A 68 2.55 -8.06 -8.62
N ALA A 69 2.85 -9.29 -9.06
CA ALA A 69 3.89 -9.52 -10.05
C ALA A 69 3.63 -8.76 -11.36
N ARG A 70 2.38 -8.76 -11.86
CA ARG A 70 1.98 -8.01 -13.06
C ARG A 70 2.16 -6.51 -12.87
N VAL A 71 1.70 -5.97 -11.74
CA VAL A 71 1.83 -4.54 -11.42
C VAL A 71 3.29 -4.13 -11.30
N LEU A 72 4.08 -4.83 -10.49
CA LEU A 72 5.49 -4.48 -10.29
C LEU A 72 6.33 -4.63 -11.55
N THR A 73 5.98 -5.57 -12.44
CA THR A 73 6.60 -5.69 -13.77
C THR A 73 6.30 -4.45 -14.62
N ALA A 74 5.05 -3.99 -14.65
CA ALA A 74 4.67 -2.80 -15.41
C ALA A 74 5.33 -1.52 -14.88
N LEU A 75 5.55 -1.42 -13.56
CA LEU A 75 6.15 -0.25 -12.94
C LEU A 75 7.68 -0.22 -13.03
N ASP A 76 8.33 -1.38 -13.18
CA ASP A 76 9.79 -1.58 -13.20
C ASP A 76 10.56 -0.68 -12.21
N GLY A 77 10.05 -0.63 -10.98
CA GLY A 77 10.62 0.15 -9.89
C GLY A 77 10.44 1.67 -9.96
N LEU A 78 9.87 2.20 -11.04
CA LEU A 78 9.44 3.59 -11.22
C LEU A 78 10.42 4.62 -10.62
N GLY A 79 11.64 4.70 -11.18
CA GLY A 79 12.67 5.63 -10.71
C GLY A 79 13.11 5.41 -9.25
N GLY A 80 12.92 4.21 -8.71
CA GLY A 80 13.22 3.84 -7.33
C GLY A 80 12.08 4.08 -6.34
N LEU A 81 10.91 4.57 -6.78
CA LEU A 81 9.76 4.83 -5.92
C LEU A 81 8.96 3.56 -5.60
N VAL A 82 9.10 2.51 -6.43
CA VAL A 82 8.36 1.25 -6.32
C VAL A 82 9.38 0.11 -6.21
N PRO A 83 9.09 -0.99 -5.50
CA PRO A 83 9.98 -2.15 -5.49
C PRO A 83 10.09 -2.73 -6.91
N ARG A 84 11.28 -3.13 -7.35
CA ARG A 84 11.41 -3.98 -8.53
C ARG A 84 11.06 -5.41 -8.17
N LEU A 85 10.30 -6.08 -9.04
CA LEU A 85 10.09 -7.52 -8.95
C LEU A 85 11.39 -8.23 -9.29
N LEU A 86 11.83 -9.13 -8.41
CA LEU A 86 12.99 -10.00 -8.64
C LEU A 86 12.55 -11.38 -9.12
N ALA A 87 11.49 -11.92 -8.51
CA ALA A 87 10.85 -13.15 -8.93
C ALA A 87 9.42 -13.24 -8.38
N ALA A 88 8.61 -14.11 -8.98
CA ALA A 88 7.31 -14.50 -8.46
C ALA A 88 7.09 -15.99 -8.70
N ASP A 89 6.40 -16.63 -7.76
CA ASP A 89 5.93 -18.01 -7.89
C ASP A 89 4.44 -18.04 -7.50
N PRO A 90 3.54 -17.64 -8.43
CA PRO A 90 2.11 -17.62 -8.15
C PRO A 90 1.48 -19.02 -8.13
N GLY A 91 2.16 -20.04 -8.68
CA GLY A 91 1.67 -21.42 -8.78
C GLY A 91 2.05 -22.31 -7.59
N ALA A 92 2.97 -21.87 -6.74
CA ALA A 92 3.34 -22.59 -5.53
C ALA A 92 2.15 -22.85 -4.60
N ALA A 93 2.28 -23.90 -3.78
CA ALA A 93 1.34 -24.20 -2.70
C ALA A 93 1.10 -22.99 -1.77
N ARG A 94 2.14 -22.16 -1.59
CA ARG A 94 2.04 -20.82 -1.00
C ARG A 94 2.58 -19.81 -2.01
N PRO A 95 1.70 -19.10 -2.75
CA PRO A 95 2.12 -18.13 -3.74
C PRO A 95 3.08 -17.10 -3.14
N ALA A 96 4.07 -16.66 -3.91
CA ALA A 96 5.12 -15.78 -3.40
C ALA A 96 5.56 -14.70 -4.40
N THR A 97 5.97 -13.57 -3.87
CA THR A 97 6.68 -12.51 -4.60
C THR A 97 7.99 -12.18 -3.88
N LEU A 98 9.02 -11.90 -4.66
CA LEU A 98 10.33 -11.48 -4.20
C LEU A 98 10.65 -10.13 -4.85
N THR A 99 10.97 -9.13 -4.04
CA THR A 99 11.21 -7.75 -4.52
C THR A 99 12.47 -7.15 -3.93
N THR A 100 12.95 -6.06 -4.55
CA THR A 100 14.01 -5.23 -3.97
C THR A 100 13.54 -4.57 -2.68
N VAL A 101 14.46 -4.36 -1.74
CA VAL A 101 14.20 -3.55 -0.55
C VAL A 101 14.23 -2.07 -0.92
N LEU A 102 13.16 -1.34 -0.62
CA LEU A 102 13.17 0.12 -0.63
C LEU A 102 13.69 0.65 0.73
N PRO A 103 14.45 1.75 0.75
CA PRO A 103 14.94 2.32 1.99
C PRO A 103 13.80 2.98 2.78
N GLY A 104 13.98 3.07 4.10
CA GLY A 104 13.05 3.76 4.99
C GLY A 104 12.06 2.85 5.70
N ARG A 105 11.07 3.48 6.34
CA ARG A 105 9.99 2.83 7.09
C ARG A 105 8.72 3.65 6.95
N ALA A 106 7.57 3.02 7.19
CA ALA A 106 6.32 3.75 7.32
C ALA A 106 6.39 4.73 8.51
N ASP A 107 5.81 5.92 8.34
CA ASP A 107 5.69 6.93 9.39
C ASP A 107 4.31 7.58 9.34
N ILE A 108 3.49 7.25 10.32
CA ILE A 108 2.13 7.80 10.51
C ILE A 108 2.09 8.79 11.69
N ARG A 109 3.26 9.18 12.21
CA ARG A 109 3.44 10.15 13.29
C ARG A 109 4.44 11.25 12.88
N PRO A 110 4.26 11.86 11.70
CA PRO A 110 5.17 12.93 11.28
C PRO A 110 5.09 14.10 12.26
N ALA A 111 6.23 14.75 12.51
CA ALA A 111 6.29 15.95 13.34
C ALA A 111 5.44 17.11 12.77
N ASP A 112 5.31 17.16 11.44
CA ASP A 112 4.41 18.06 10.72
C ASP A 112 3.50 17.26 9.77
N PRO A 113 2.28 16.92 10.22
CA PRO A 113 1.30 16.22 9.39
C PRO A 113 0.88 16.98 8.14
N GLY A 114 0.89 18.31 8.16
CA GLY A 114 0.54 19.13 7.00
C GLY A 114 1.60 19.02 5.90
N ALA A 115 2.88 19.14 6.26
CA ALA A 115 3.98 18.94 5.32
C ALA A 115 4.04 17.50 4.79
N ALA A 116 3.77 16.51 5.65
CA ALA A 116 3.68 15.10 5.24
C ALA A 116 2.54 14.87 4.24
N ALA A 117 1.36 15.45 4.48
CA ALA A 117 0.21 15.41 3.58
C ALA A 117 0.54 16.00 2.19
N VAL A 118 1.27 17.11 2.11
CA VAL A 118 1.72 17.67 0.82
C VAL A 118 2.65 16.70 0.07
N ARG A 119 3.56 16.01 0.78
CA ARG A 119 4.47 15.04 0.18
C ARG A 119 3.74 13.80 -0.32
N LEU A 120 2.79 13.27 0.46
CA LEU A 120 1.90 12.18 0.04
C LEU A 120 1.15 12.56 -1.23
N ALA A 121 0.54 13.74 -1.26
CA ALA A 121 -0.23 14.24 -2.39
C ALA A 121 0.60 14.33 -3.68
N ARG A 122 1.80 14.93 -3.59
CA ARG A 122 2.71 15.07 -4.74
C ARG A 122 3.23 13.72 -5.22
N THR A 123 3.53 12.80 -4.31
CA THR A 123 3.92 11.43 -4.68
C THR A 123 2.79 10.71 -5.40
N LEU A 124 1.56 10.80 -4.90
CA LEU A 124 0.40 10.18 -5.57
C LEU A 124 0.15 10.79 -6.96
N ALA A 125 0.24 12.11 -7.10
CA ALA A 125 0.13 12.77 -8.41
C ALA A 125 1.21 12.28 -9.39
N ARG A 126 2.45 12.06 -8.93
CA ARG A 126 3.53 11.46 -9.74
C ARG A 126 3.21 10.03 -10.15
N LEU A 127 2.64 9.20 -9.27
CA LEU A 127 2.20 7.85 -9.60
C LEU A 127 1.10 7.88 -10.67
N HIS A 128 0.08 8.72 -10.49
CA HIS A 128 -1.04 8.85 -11.42
C HIS A 128 -0.65 9.37 -12.81
N ALA A 129 0.51 10.03 -12.92
CA ALA A 129 1.05 10.50 -14.20
C ALA A 129 1.80 9.41 -14.99
N VAL A 130 2.05 8.24 -14.39
CA VAL A 130 2.77 7.14 -15.04
C VAL A 130 1.83 6.40 -15.99
N PRO A 131 2.19 6.28 -17.29
CA PRO A 131 1.49 5.39 -18.19
C PRO A 131 1.67 3.95 -17.71
N ALA A 132 0.56 3.24 -17.50
CA ALA A 132 0.59 1.82 -17.15
C ALA A 132 -0.20 0.98 -18.18
N PRO A 133 0.22 1.00 -19.46
CA PRO A 133 -0.43 0.19 -20.48
C PRO A 133 -0.27 -1.30 -20.12
N GLY A 134 -1.37 -2.05 -20.16
CA GLY A 134 -1.38 -3.49 -19.86
C GLY A 134 -1.77 -3.85 -18.43
N LEU A 135 -2.09 -2.88 -17.57
CA LEU A 135 -2.80 -3.17 -16.32
C LEU A 135 -4.31 -3.26 -16.58
N ASP A 136 -4.94 -4.25 -15.94
CA ASP A 136 -6.38 -4.46 -16.04
C ASP A 136 -7.17 -3.33 -15.35
N ALA A 137 -8.42 -3.17 -15.76
CA ALA A 137 -9.41 -2.36 -15.06
C ALA A 137 -9.71 -2.96 -13.66
N PRO A 138 -10.31 -2.21 -12.71
CA PRO A 138 -10.47 -2.71 -11.36
C PRO A 138 -11.44 -3.89 -11.33
N SER A 139 -11.17 -4.88 -10.49
CA SER A 139 -12.10 -5.99 -10.23
C SER A 139 -13.34 -5.57 -9.42
N VAL A 140 -13.29 -4.40 -8.79
CA VAL A 140 -14.40 -3.82 -8.02
C VAL A 140 -15.23 -2.90 -8.92
N ARG A 141 -16.53 -3.16 -8.96
CA ARG A 141 -17.50 -2.32 -9.67
C ARG A 141 -17.65 -0.98 -8.96
N LEU A 142 -17.21 0.09 -9.62
CA LEU A 142 -17.46 1.45 -9.17
C LEU A 142 -18.91 1.86 -9.50
N PRO A 143 -19.53 2.75 -8.70
CA PRO A 143 -20.78 3.40 -9.08
C PRO A 143 -20.71 3.99 -10.50
N PRO A 144 -21.76 3.87 -11.33
CA PRO A 144 -21.72 4.30 -12.73
C PRO A 144 -21.30 5.76 -12.93
N ASP A 145 -21.68 6.65 -12.02
CA ASP A 145 -21.34 8.08 -12.03
C ASP A 145 -19.87 8.36 -11.70
N LEU A 146 -19.18 7.42 -11.04
CA LEU A 146 -17.74 7.48 -10.74
C LEU A 146 -16.90 6.74 -11.78
N ALA A 147 -17.45 5.65 -12.36
CA ALA A 147 -16.75 4.79 -13.29
C ALA A 147 -16.37 5.47 -14.62
N GLY A 148 -17.07 6.55 -15.00
CA GLY A 148 -16.82 7.29 -16.24
C GLY A 148 -15.63 8.26 -16.19
N GLU A 149 -14.99 8.45 -15.02
CA GLU A 149 -13.80 9.31 -14.93
C GLU A 149 -12.56 8.66 -15.58
N PRO A 150 -11.64 9.43 -16.19
CA PRO A 150 -10.47 8.89 -16.84
C PRO A 150 -9.60 8.04 -15.90
N PRO A 151 -9.23 6.81 -16.29
CA PRO A 151 -8.40 5.95 -15.47
C PRO A 151 -6.95 6.43 -15.45
N VAL A 152 -6.29 6.22 -14.31
CA VAL A 152 -4.85 6.40 -14.10
C VAL A 152 -4.30 5.16 -13.42
N LEU A 153 -2.97 5.02 -13.36
CA LEU A 153 -2.36 4.05 -12.45
C LEU A 153 -2.82 4.34 -11.03
N THR A 154 -3.47 3.38 -10.38
CA THR A 154 -3.88 3.48 -8.98
C THR A 154 -3.26 2.36 -8.15
N HIS A 155 -2.89 2.68 -6.92
CA HIS A 155 -2.41 1.75 -5.91
C HIS A 155 -3.55 0.94 -5.29
N ARG A 156 -4.74 1.53 -5.15
CA ARG A 156 -5.96 0.98 -4.52
C ARG A 156 -5.91 0.77 -3.01
N ASP A 157 -4.75 1.02 -2.41
CA ASP A 157 -4.52 0.99 -0.96
C ASP A 157 -3.48 2.05 -0.57
N TYR A 158 -3.63 3.25 -1.14
CA TYR A 158 -2.71 4.36 -0.88
C TYR A 158 -3.05 5.03 0.45
N TRP A 159 -2.46 4.53 1.54
CA TRP A 159 -2.55 5.11 2.88
C TRP A 159 -1.14 5.28 3.47
N SER A 160 -1.03 6.05 4.56
CA SER A 160 0.26 6.48 5.12
C SER A 160 1.17 5.32 5.55
N GLY A 161 0.59 4.15 5.88
CA GLY A 161 1.35 2.94 6.25
C GLY A 161 2.01 2.19 5.09
N ASN A 162 1.58 2.44 3.85
CA ASN A 162 2.19 1.85 2.65
C ASN A 162 3.25 2.77 2.01
N VAL A 163 3.53 3.93 2.64
CA VAL A 163 4.53 4.90 2.15
C VAL A 163 5.74 4.91 3.07
N LEU A 164 6.92 4.72 2.50
CA LEU A 164 8.18 4.66 3.22
C LEU A 164 8.88 6.02 3.25
N TRP A 165 9.50 6.31 4.39
CA TRP A 165 10.16 7.57 4.68
C TRP A 165 11.60 7.40 5.18
N THR A 166 12.48 8.31 4.80
CA THR A 166 13.83 8.48 5.36
C THR A 166 14.14 9.97 5.50
N GLY A 167 14.50 10.44 6.70
CA GLY A 167 14.83 11.86 6.91
C GLY A 167 13.70 12.83 6.48
N GLY A 168 12.45 12.40 6.60
CA GLY A 168 11.27 13.13 6.13
C GLY A 168 11.02 13.06 4.63
N ALA A 169 11.91 12.54 3.79
CA ALA A 169 11.63 12.33 2.37
C ALA A 169 10.89 10.99 2.16
N ILE A 170 9.93 10.98 1.24
CA ILE A 170 9.32 9.73 0.76
C ILE A 170 10.34 9.00 -0.11
N THR A 171 10.60 7.74 0.22
CA THR A 171 11.57 6.89 -0.45
C THR A 171 10.94 5.71 -1.17
N GLY A 172 9.66 5.43 -0.94
CA GLY A 172 9.01 4.28 -1.56
C GLY A 172 7.53 4.17 -1.30
N VAL A 173 6.84 3.44 -2.16
CA VAL A 173 5.45 3.01 -1.99
C VAL A 173 5.40 1.50 -2.18
N VAL A 174 4.85 0.77 -1.20
CA VAL A 174 4.85 -0.69 -1.13
C VAL A 174 3.44 -1.26 -1.05
N ASP A 175 3.31 -2.57 -1.22
CA ASP A 175 2.04 -3.32 -1.26
C ASP A 175 1.15 -3.05 -2.48
N TRP A 176 1.67 -3.42 -3.65
CA TRP A 176 1.01 -3.22 -4.95
C TRP A 176 0.06 -4.37 -5.35
N THR A 177 -0.40 -5.17 -4.39
CA THR A 177 -1.25 -6.36 -4.65
C THR A 177 -2.61 -6.06 -5.28
N SER A 178 -3.04 -4.80 -5.17
CA SER A 178 -4.31 -4.30 -5.70
C SER A 178 -4.14 -3.28 -6.82
N GLY A 179 -2.91 -2.99 -7.26
CA GLY A 179 -2.66 -1.97 -8.28
C GLY A 179 -3.36 -2.27 -9.60
N CYS A 180 -3.98 -1.25 -10.20
CA CYS A 180 -4.72 -1.36 -11.46
C CYS A 180 -4.95 0.00 -12.11
N LEU A 181 -5.56 0.02 -13.29
CA LEU A 181 -6.08 1.25 -13.89
C LEU A 181 -7.46 1.56 -13.32
N ALA A 182 -7.61 2.67 -12.61
CA ALA A 182 -8.90 3.12 -12.08
C ALA A 182 -8.97 4.66 -12.02
N PRO A 183 -10.15 5.25 -11.85
CA PRO A 183 -10.26 6.69 -11.58
C PRO A 183 -9.42 7.12 -10.39
N ARG A 184 -8.71 8.23 -10.53
CA ARG A 184 -7.80 8.81 -9.52
C ARG A 184 -8.46 9.01 -8.15
N GLY A 185 -9.76 9.26 -8.14
CA GLY A 185 -10.52 9.51 -6.92
C GLY A 185 -10.54 8.32 -5.96
N VAL A 186 -10.28 7.09 -6.44
CA VAL A 186 -10.12 5.93 -5.57
C VAL A 186 -8.98 6.14 -4.58
N ASP A 187 -7.76 6.40 -5.06
CA ASP A 187 -6.61 6.58 -4.18
C ASP A 187 -6.69 7.88 -3.38
N VAL A 188 -7.17 8.96 -4.02
CA VAL A 188 -7.28 10.28 -3.36
C VAL A 188 -8.24 10.22 -2.19
N SER A 189 -9.42 9.62 -2.34
CA SER A 189 -10.40 9.52 -1.25
C SER A 189 -9.96 8.53 -0.17
N TRP A 190 -9.29 7.44 -0.54
CA TRP A 190 -8.74 6.48 0.42
C TRP A 190 -7.66 7.12 1.31
N CYS A 191 -6.74 7.88 0.70
CA CYS A 191 -5.71 8.60 1.44
C CYS A 191 -6.29 9.73 2.29
N ARG A 192 -7.31 10.45 1.79
CA ARG A 192 -8.03 11.45 2.59
C ARG A 192 -8.69 10.84 3.81
N LEU A 193 -9.36 9.69 3.66
CA LEU A 193 -9.95 8.96 4.80
C LEU A 193 -8.87 8.63 5.83
N ASP A 194 -7.74 8.06 5.42
CA ASP A 194 -6.62 7.77 6.31
C ASP A 194 -6.13 9.01 7.08
N LEU A 195 -5.91 10.13 6.37
CA LEU A 195 -5.48 11.38 7.00
C LEU A 195 -6.54 11.97 7.95
N VAL A 196 -7.82 11.83 7.64
CA VAL A 196 -8.90 12.20 8.56
C VAL A 196 -8.84 11.35 9.84
N LEU A 197 -8.66 10.04 9.69
CA LEU A 197 -8.56 9.12 10.83
C LEU A 197 -7.31 9.39 11.67
N LEU A 198 -6.18 9.73 11.05
CA LEU A 198 -4.90 9.97 11.74
C LEU A 198 -4.80 11.36 12.38
N HIS A 199 -5.09 12.40 11.61
CA HIS A 199 -4.71 13.79 11.87
C HIS A 199 -5.86 14.80 11.71
N GLY A 200 -7.05 14.32 11.32
CA GLY A 200 -8.24 15.13 11.15
C GLY A 200 -8.35 15.80 9.78
N ARG A 201 -9.55 16.34 9.52
CA ARG A 201 -9.95 16.84 8.20
C ARG A 201 -9.06 17.96 7.66
N ALA A 202 -8.57 18.85 8.50
CA ALA A 202 -7.74 19.97 8.05
C ALA A 202 -6.49 19.48 7.28
N VAL A 203 -5.88 18.38 7.73
CA VAL A 203 -4.73 17.76 7.08
C VAL A 203 -5.13 17.06 5.78
N ALA A 204 -6.25 16.34 5.77
CA ALA A 204 -6.78 15.74 4.54
C ALA A 204 -7.12 16.79 3.47
N ASP A 205 -7.59 17.97 3.87
CA ASP A 205 -7.87 19.09 2.95
C ASP A 205 -6.58 19.76 2.43
N VAL A 206 -5.49 19.76 3.22
CA VAL A 206 -4.15 20.12 2.72
C VAL A 206 -3.68 19.13 1.66
N PHE A 207 -3.83 17.83 1.91
CA PHE A 207 -3.50 16.78 0.93
C PHE A 207 -4.25 16.97 -0.38
N LEU A 208 -5.58 17.15 -0.33
CA LEU A 208 -6.39 17.29 -1.53
C LEU A 208 -5.97 18.49 -2.38
N ARG A 209 -5.79 19.66 -1.76
CA ARG A 209 -5.33 20.85 -2.47
C ARG A 209 -3.98 20.60 -3.14
N ALA A 210 -3.02 20.07 -2.41
CA ALA A 210 -1.69 19.78 -2.95
C ALA A 210 -1.73 18.74 -4.08
N TYR A 211 -2.64 17.76 -4.02
CA TYR A 211 -2.80 16.76 -5.06
C TYR A 211 -3.42 17.39 -6.32
N GLU A 212 -4.49 18.17 -6.17
CA GLU A 212 -5.17 18.84 -7.28
C GLU A 212 -4.22 19.83 -7.98
N ASP A 213 -3.43 20.59 -7.21
CA ASP A 213 -2.41 21.50 -7.72
C ASP A 213 -1.33 20.75 -8.51
N ALA A 214 -0.83 19.62 -7.99
CA ALA A 214 0.22 18.84 -8.63
C ALA A 214 -0.28 18.05 -9.86
N ALA A 215 -1.52 17.57 -9.83
CA ALA A 215 -2.13 16.79 -10.90
C ALA A 215 -2.82 17.66 -11.97
N GLY A 216 -3.00 18.96 -11.72
CA GLY A 216 -3.68 19.89 -12.63
C GLY A 216 -5.17 19.57 -12.84
N VAL A 217 -5.80 18.82 -11.93
CA VAL A 217 -7.21 18.43 -12.04
C VAL A 217 -7.91 18.51 -10.70
N ARG A 218 -9.22 18.75 -10.74
CA ARG A 218 -10.07 18.71 -9.53
C ARG A 218 -10.59 17.30 -9.30
N VAL A 219 -10.71 16.90 -8.04
CA VAL A 219 -11.28 15.62 -7.65
C VAL A 219 -12.68 15.84 -7.10
N ALA A 220 -13.65 15.13 -7.65
CA ALA A 220 -15.04 15.30 -7.26
C ALA A 220 -15.27 14.89 -5.80
N ALA A 221 -15.94 15.74 -5.01
CA ALA A 221 -16.21 15.50 -3.59
C ALA A 221 -17.00 14.20 -3.31
N ARG A 222 -17.72 13.67 -4.31
CA ARG A 222 -18.42 12.37 -4.21
C ARG A 222 -17.48 11.18 -3.99
N TRP A 223 -16.19 11.29 -4.30
CA TRP A 223 -15.20 10.25 -3.99
C TRP A 223 -15.03 10.06 -2.47
N ASP A 224 -15.07 11.13 -1.68
CA ASP A 224 -15.03 11.02 -0.22
C ASP A 224 -16.26 10.25 0.31
N ARG A 225 -17.45 10.44 -0.29
CA ARG A 225 -18.66 9.65 0.05
C ARG A 225 -18.46 8.18 -0.25
N TRP A 226 -17.92 7.88 -1.44
CA TRP A 226 -17.59 6.52 -1.83
C TRP A 226 -16.67 5.86 -0.80
N ALA A 227 -15.56 6.52 -0.43
CA ALA A 227 -14.64 5.98 0.58
C ALA A 227 -15.30 5.79 1.95
N ALA A 228 -16.11 6.75 2.40
CA ALA A 228 -16.84 6.65 3.67
C ALA A 228 -17.83 5.47 3.68
N GLU A 229 -18.56 5.23 2.59
CA GLU A 229 -19.51 4.13 2.46
C GLU A 229 -18.78 2.77 2.38
N HIS A 230 -17.74 2.69 1.55
CA HIS A 230 -16.98 1.45 1.33
C HIS A 230 -16.23 0.99 2.59
N SER A 231 -15.79 1.91 3.43
CA SER A 231 -15.13 1.61 4.70
C SER A 231 -16.09 1.46 5.88
N ARG A 232 -17.39 1.76 5.70
CA ARG A 232 -18.36 1.87 6.79
C ARG A 232 -18.42 0.61 7.65
N ALA A 233 -18.42 -0.57 7.06
CA ALA A 233 -18.55 -1.82 7.79
C ALA A 233 -17.26 -2.29 8.48
N GLY A 234 -16.10 -1.76 8.08
CA GLY A 234 -14.80 -2.34 8.45
C GLY A 234 -13.82 -1.39 9.13
N VAL A 235 -14.14 -0.10 9.29
CA VAL A 235 -13.15 0.88 9.77
C VAL A 235 -12.52 0.52 11.13
N GLU A 236 -13.24 -0.14 12.03
CA GLU A 236 -12.70 -0.59 13.33
C GLU A 236 -11.71 -1.74 13.21
N THR A 237 -11.76 -2.53 12.13
CA THR A 237 -10.82 -3.65 11.93
C THR A 237 -9.42 -3.16 11.57
N TRP A 238 -9.25 -1.85 11.32
CA TRP A 238 -7.97 -1.23 10.97
C TRP A 238 -7.13 -0.84 12.19
N VAL A 239 -7.63 -1.02 13.42
CA VAL A 239 -6.87 -0.76 14.65
C VAL A 239 -5.46 -1.37 14.61
N PRO A 240 -5.26 -2.65 14.23
CA PRO A 240 -3.93 -3.26 14.20
C PRO A 240 -2.95 -2.58 13.23
N ASN A 241 -3.45 -1.97 12.15
CA ASN A 241 -2.62 -1.26 11.18
C ASN A 241 -2.03 0.01 11.80
N TYR A 242 -2.84 0.72 12.61
CA TYR A 242 -2.43 1.96 13.27
C TYR A 242 -1.60 1.70 14.53
N SER A 243 -2.04 0.78 15.40
CA SER A 243 -1.28 0.40 16.61
C SER A 243 0.08 -0.22 16.24
N GLY A 244 0.14 -1.05 15.20
CA GLY A 244 1.39 -1.62 14.69
C GLY A 244 2.41 -0.59 14.20
N LEU A 245 2.00 0.66 13.99
CA LEU A 245 2.84 1.80 13.62
C LEU A 245 2.91 2.87 14.72
N GLY A 246 2.50 2.53 15.95
CA GLY A 246 2.66 3.34 17.15
C GLY A 246 1.55 4.36 17.42
N ARG A 247 0.36 4.16 16.84
CA ARG A 247 -0.87 4.94 17.09
C ARG A 247 -1.89 4.13 17.90
N ASP A 248 -1.48 3.68 19.09
CA ASP A 248 -2.33 2.93 20.02
C ASP A 248 -3.54 3.74 20.53
N ASP A 249 -3.49 5.08 20.39
CA ASP A 249 -4.59 6.00 20.67
C ASP A 249 -5.79 5.82 19.72
N LEU A 250 -5.58 5.23 18.54
CA LEU A 250 -6.62 4.99 17.54
C LEU A 250 -7.34 3.67 17.79
N THR A 251 -8.10 3.62 18.89
CA THR A 251 -8.96 2.49 19.23
C THR A 251 -10.14 2.35 18.24
N ALA A 252 -10.81 1.20 18.26
CA ALA A 252 -12.00 0.94 17.44
C ALA A 252 -13.07 2.04 17.59
N SER A 253 -13.33 2.49 18.82
CA SER A 253 -14.30 3.55 19.09
C SER A 253 -13.84 4.91 18.55
N VAL A 254 -12.55 5.22 18.63
CA VAL A 254 -11.97 6.46 18.07
C VAL A 254 -12.06 6.45 16.55
N LEU A 255 -11.68 5.35 15.89
CA LEU A 255 -11.79 5.20 14.44
C LEU A 255 -13.24 5.35 13.97
N ARG A 256 -14.18 4.65 14.61
CA ARG A 256 -15.61 4.77 14.31
C ARG A 256 -16.12 6.21 14.50
N ALA A 257 -15.75 6.87 15.59
CA ALA A 257 -16.18 8.23 15.87
C ALA A 257 -15.68 9.23 14.80
N ARG A 258 -14.38 9.16 14.45
CA ARG A 258 -13.78 10.03 13.41
C ARG A 258 -14.39 9.76 12.03
N HIS A 259 -14.56 8.49 11.67
CA HIS A 259 -15.22 8.07 10.42
C HIS A 259 -16.66 8.60 10.33
N THR A 260 -17.46 8.41 11.38
CA THR A 260 -18.85 8.86 11.42
C THR A 260 -18.96 10.38 11.34
N ALA A 261 -18.08 11.10 12.05
CA ALA A 261 -18.04 12.56 12.00
C ALA A 261 -17.69 13.09 10.61
N TRP A 262 -16.79 12.41 9.89
CA TRP A 262 -16.46 12.74 8.51
C TRP A 262 -17.63 12.45 7.56
N ALA A 263 -18.20 11.23 7.63
CA ALA A 263 -19.31 10.81 6.79
C ALA A 263 -20.52 11.76 6.88
N ARG A 264 -20.87 12.21 8.09
CA ARG A 264 -21.98 13.18 8.31
C ARG A 264 -21.79 14.52 7.61
N ARG A 265 -20.56 14.93 7.31
CA ARG A 265 -20.26 16.20 6.61
C ARG A 265 -20.27 16.05 5.08
N LEU A 266 -20.41 14.84 4.57
CA LEU A 266 -20.44 14.53 3.14
C LEU A 266 -21.88 14.34 2.61
N GLY A 267 -22.83 14.17 3.53
CA GLY A 267 -24.27 14.07 3.29
C GLY A 267 -24.96 15.42 3.21
#